data_AF-A0A7S0WDA5-F1
#
_entry.id   AF-A0A7S0WDA5-F1
#
_cell.length_a   1.000
_cell.length_b   1.000
_cell.length_c   1.000
_cell.angle_alpha   90.00
_cell.angle_beta   90.00
_cell.angle_gamma   90.00
#
_symmetry.space_group_name_H-M   'P 1'
#
loop_
_entity.id
_entity.type
_entity.pdbx_description
1 polymer ?
#
loop_
_entity_poly.entity_id
_entity_poly.type
_entity_poly.pdbx_seq_one_letter_code
_entity_poly.pdbx_strand_id
1 'polypeptide(L)'
;MCGTNGAQRVYADGVQIATASRNGGSGNKKLGINYGDGSCCNGETSDWAVAEIMVWNRALSDDEMLLATKYLQDDILGMAPAPAVPSGVPSSGLHAWFPSQTSAPVWRSAVSNHVGYVRYGSVNARTENGNGAVKTVRTLYGDTGSMMDFGSILPATWTLCTLARYTGNTRRRIFQGSGNFLHGHWHDRRGIAHYDTWVTSSENFGNKFDWLVMCGTNGAQRVYADGINIATASRNGGSGNKNLGINQALGGGANGETSDWAVAEIMIWNRALSDNEMLSATKYLQENILGMPPLAASPPVPQGVPGQNLYAWFPSQTAGALWRSAVSSHIGYVRSGTVGVRAEGGNGARTQVHTLYGDTSASMDFGRILPVTWSLCTLARYTGGYRRRIFQASGNFLHG
;
A
#
# COMPACT_ATOMS: atom_id res chain seq x y z
N MET A 1 1.42 13.11 -31.53
CA MET A 1 0.57 14.00 -32.36
C MET A 1 -0.84 13.43 -32.43
N CYS A 2 -1.86 14.27 -32.32
CA CYS A 2 -3.27 13.89 -32.47
C CYS A 2 -3.94 14.84 -33.47
N GLY A 3 -4.73 14.34 -34.42
CA GLY A 3 -5.49 15.19 -35.36
C GLY A 3 -6.90 14.66 -35.64
N THR A 4 -7.82 15.53 -36.04
CA THR A 4 -9.16 15.13 -36.52
C THR A 4 -9.48 15.76 -37.87
N ASN A 5 -10.26 15.05 -38.70
CA ASN A 5 -10.75 15.54 -39.98
C ASN A 5 -12.14 16.20 -39.90
N GLY A 6 -12.77 16.22 -38.72
CA GLY A 6 -14.07 16.84 -38.47
C GLY A 6 -13.99 18.27 -37.91
N ALA A 7 -12.79 18.78 -37.62
CA ALA A 7 -12.55 20.13 -37.12
C ALA A 7 -11.08 20.55 -37.38
N GLN A 8 -10.77 21.85 -37.25
CA GLN A 8 -9.42 22.40 -37.42
C GLN A 8 -8.50 22.14 -36.22
N ARG A 9 -8.20 20.88 -35.93
CA ARG A 9 -7.49 20.51 -34.70
C ARG A 9 -6.41 19.48 -34.98
N VAL A 10 -5.17 19.92 -34.82
CA VAL A 10 -3.98 19.07 -34.77
C VAL A 10 -3.17 19.53 -33.56
N TYR A 11 -2.85 18.59 -32.67
CA TYR A 11 -2.02 18.79 -31.50
C TYR A 11 -0.70 18.03 -31.66
N ALA A 12 0.40 18.72 -31.46
CA ALA A 12 1.73 18.14 -31.32
C ALA A 12 2.25 18.50 -29.93
N ASP A 13 2.67 17.49 -29.18
CA ASP A 13 3.20 17.66 -27.82
C ASP A 13 2.33 18.52 -26.89
N GLY A 14 1.01 18.38 -27.03
CA GLY A 14 0.02 19.11 -26.22
C GLY A 14 -0.32 20.50 -26.74
N VAL A 15 0.35 20.97 -27.80
CA VAL A 15 0.16 22.30 -28.40
C VAL A 15 -0.63 22.20 -29.70
N GLN A 16 -1.64 23.06 -29.86
CA GLN A 16 -2.38 23.15 -31.13
C GLN A 16 -1.52 23.80 -32.21
N ILE A 17 -1.29 23.08 -33.31
CA ILE A 17 -0.38 23.50 -34.40
C ILE A 17 -1.09 23.67 -35.75
N ALA A 18 -2.41 23.44 -35.82
CA ALA A 18 -3.16 23.59 -37.06
C ALA A 18 -3.28 25.08 -37.46
N THR A 19 -2.79 25.45 -38.64
CA THR A 19 -2.78 26.83 -39.15
C THR A 19 -3.74 27.11 -40.31
N ALA A 20 -4.39 26.08 -40.90
CA ALA A 20 -5.27 26.22 -42.05
C ALA A 20 -6.56 25.39 -41.92
N SER A 21 -7.63 25.82 -42.60
CA SER A 21 -8.94 25.16 -42.60
C SER A 21 -9.02 24.02 -43.60
N ARG A 22 -9.27 22.80 -43.12
CA ARG A 22 -9.91 21.73 -43.89
C ARG A 22 -11.17 21.29 -43.16
N ASN A 23 -12.32 21.72 -43.66
CA ASN A 23 -13.62 21.24 -43.19
C ASN A 23 -13.98 19.98 -43.97
N GLY A 24 -13.79 18.81 -43.35
CA GLY A 24 -14.30 17.54 -43.86
C GLY A 24 -13.69 17.09 -45.19
N GLY A 25 -12.62 16.28 -45.13
CA GLY A 25 -12.11 15.65 -46.36
C GLY A 25 -10.88 14.78 -46.17
N SER A 26 -11.09 13.50 -45.84
CA SER A 26 -10.24 12.32 -46.17
C SER A 26 -10.61 11.09 -45.32
N GLY A 27 -11.91 10.78 -45.14
CA GLY A 27 -12.35 9.54 -44.48
C GLY A 27 -12.19 8.30 -45.38
N ASN A 28 -12.41 7.10 -44.83
CA ASN A 28 -12.34 5.81 -45.56
C ASN A 28 -11.01 5.56 -46.27
N LYS A 29 -9.90 5.80 -45.56
CA LYS A 29 -8.54 5.58 -46.04
C LYS A 29 -7.87 4.44 -45.27
N LYS A 30 -6.82 3.87 -45.86
CA LYS A 30 -5.91 2.94 -45.18
C LYS A 30 -4.83 3.74 -44.46
N LEU A 31 -4.49 3.34 -43.24
CA LEU A 31 -3.33 3.83 -42.50
C LEU A 31 -2.27 2.73 -42.50
N GLY A 32 -1.02 3.08 -42.77
CA GLY A 32 0.10 2.13 -42.77
C GLY A 32 1.44 2.85 -42.60
N ILE A 33 2.47 2.10 -42.20
CA ILE A 33 3.85 2.57 -42.06
C ILE A 33 4.62 2.11 -43.29
N ASN A 34 5.40 3.00 -43.92
CA ASN A 34 6.08 2.73 -45.19
C ASN A 34 5.10 2.17 -46.25
N TYR A 35 3.89 2.72 -46.30
CA TYR A 35 2.79 2.21 -47.12
C TYR A 35 2.27 3.28 -48.08
N GLY A 36 2.27 2.97 -49.38
CA GLY A 36 1.60 3.73 -50.43
C GLY A 36 0.54 2.86 -51.11
N ASP A 37 -0.67 3.40 -51.28
CA ASP A 37 -1.79 2.71 -51.95
C ASP A 37 -1.89 3.02 -53.45
N GLY A 38 -0.80 3.53 -54.04
CA GLY A 38 -0.72 3.90 -55.45
C GLY A 38 -1.20 5.32 -55.78
N SER A 39 -1.78 6.07 -54.82
CA SER A 39 -2.35 7.41 -55.08
C SER A 39 -1.35 8.57 -54.95
N CYS A 40 -0.35 8.48 -54.07
CA CYS A 40 0.80 9.38 -53.98
C CYS A 40 1.90 8.75 -53.11
N CYS A 41 3.11 9.34 -53.13
CA CYS A 41 4.20 9.03 -52.18
C CYS A 41 4.80 7.61 -52.26
N ASN A 42 4.69 6.93 -53.41
CA ASN A 42 5.33 5.63 -53.63
C ASN A 42 6.85 5.79 -53.62
N GLY A 43 7.51 5.28 -52.57
CA GLY A 43 8.97 5.37 -52.38
C GLY A 43 9.41 6.14 -51.13
N GLU A 44 8.47 6.75 -50.39
CA GLU A 44 8.76 7.36 -49.09
C GLU A 44 8.77 6.28 -48.00
N THR A 45 9.97 5.83 -47.63
CA THR A 45 10.17 4.85 -46.56
C THR A 45 11.16 5.39 -45.53
N SER A 46 10.97 5.04 -44.26
CA SER A 46 11.88 5.40 -43.17
C SER A 46 12.13 4.21 -42.24
N ASP A 47 13.23 4.25 -41.50
CA ASP A 47 13.36 3.45 -40.28
C ASP A 47 12.38 4.00 -39.23
N TRP A 48 11.68 3.12 -38.51
CA TRP A 48 10.57 3.52 -37.66
C TRP A 48 10.54 2.76 -36.33
N ALA A 49 10.01 3.42 -35.31
CA ALA A 49 9.59 2.83 -34.05
C ALA A 49 8.29 3.52 -33.60
N VAL A 50 7.20 2.76 -33.53
CA VAL A 50 5.87 3.27 -33.17
C VAL A 50 5.48 2.69 -31.82
N ALA A 51 5.22 3.55 -30.84
CA ALA A 51 4.81 3.14 -29.49
C ALA A 51 3.32 2.79 -29.43
N GLU A 52 2.45 3.63 -30.00
CA GLU A 52 1.00 3.45 -29.91
C GLU A 52 0.24 4.18 -31.03
N ILE A 53 -0.93 3.64 -31.45
CA ILE A 53 -1.85 4.26 -32.40
C ILE A 53 -3.28 4.17 -31.83
N MET A 54 -3.98 5.30 -31.74
CA MET A 54 -5.37 5.40 -31.28
C MET A 54 -6.25 6.02 -32.37
N VAL A 55 -7.44 5.44 -32.64
CA VAL A 55 -8.38 5.93 -33.67
C VAL A 55 -9.80 5.95 -33.13
N TRP A 56 -10.54 7.04 -33.41
CA TRP A 56 -11.94 7.21 -33.05
C TRP A 56 -12.82 7.26 -34.29
N ASN A 57 -14.05 6.73 -34.18
CA ASN A 57 -15.07 6.80 -35.22
C ASN A 57 -15.88 8.13 -35.19
N ARG A 58 -15.34 9.16 -34.53
CA ARG A 58 -15.93 10.49 -34.42
C ARG A 58 -14.85 11.56 -34.27
N ALA A 59 -15.23 12.81 -34.51
CA ALA A 59 -14.39 13.94 -34.14
C ALA A 59 -14.35 14.09 -32.62
N LEU A 60 -13.15 14.32 -32.09
CA LEU A 60 -12.94 14.68 -30.69
C LEU A 60 -13.03 16.20 -30.50
N SER A 61 -13.53 16.61 -29.33
CA SER A 61 -13.44 17.99 -28.85
C SER A 61 -11.99 18.40 -28.53
N ASP A 62 -11.71 19.69 -28.32
CA ASP A 62 -10.38 20.16 -27.92
C ASP A 62 -9.92 19.52 -26.60
N ASP A 63 -10.83 19.43 -25.62
CA ASP A 63 -10.56 18.79 -24.32
C ASP A 63 -10.24 17.30 -24.48
N GLU A 64 -10.99 16.57 -25.31
CA GLU A 64 -10.74 15.15 -25.56
C GLU A 64 -9.40 14.93 -26.30
N MET A 65 -9.04 15.81 -27.23
CA MET A 65 -7.75 15.77 -27.93
C MET A 65 -6.58 16.05 -26.97
N LEU A 66 -6.77 17.00 -26.05
CA LEU A 66 -5.80 17.29 -24.99
C LEU A 66 -5.66 16.11 -24.03
N LEU A 67 -6.75 15.44 -23.64
CA LEU A 67 -6.70 14.24 -22.81
C LEU A 67 -5.95 13.09 -23.49
N ALA A 68 -6.21 12.85 -24.78
CA ALA A 68 -5.51 11.82 -25.54
C ALA A 68 -4.00 12.14 -25.70
N THR A 69 -3.67 13.41 -25.96
CA THR A 69 -2.28 13.86 -26.06
C THR A 69 -1.56 13.77 -24.71
N LYS A 70 -2.25 14.15 -23.63
CA LYS A 70 -1.75 14.05 -22.26
C LYS A 70 -1.48 12.60 -21.88
N TYR A 71 -2.34 11.65 -22.24
CA TYR A 71 -2.07 10.22 -22.03
C TYR A 71 -0.77 9.77 -22.73
N LEU A 72 -0.60 10.14 -24.01
CA LEU A 72 0.63 9.78 -24.74
C LEU A 72 1.88 10.43 -24.11
N GLN A 73 1.78 11.63 -23.56
CA GLN A 73 2.91 12.27 -22.88
C GLN A 73 3.16 11.72 -21.48
N ASP A 74 2.12 11.64 -20.65
CA ASP A 74 2.22 11.32 -19.24
C ASP A 74 2.44 9.83 -19.03
N ASP A 75 1.64 8.98 -19.67
CA ASP A 75 1.65 7.54 -19.46
C ASP A 75 2.63 6.83 -20.41
N ILE A 76 2.64 7.20 -21.69
CA ILE A 76 3.49 6.54 -22.69
C ILE A 76 4.93 7.09 -22.69
N LEU A 77 5.09 8.42 -22.67
CA LEU A 77 6.42 9.03 -22.55
C LEU A 77 6.90 9.17 -21.09
N GLY A 78 6.04 8.95 -20.10
CA GLY A 78 6.40 9.05 -18.69
C GLY A 78 6.66 10.49 -18.22
N MET A 79 6.06 11.49 -18.87
CA MET A 79 6.28 12.91 -18.60
C MET A 79 5.34 13.48 -17.53
N ALA A 80 4.52 12.64 -16.89
CA ALA A 80 3.63 13.07 -15.82
C ALA A 80 4.44 13.79 -14.73
N PRO A 81 4.02 14.97 -14.26
CA PRO A 81 4.70 15.62 -13.15
C PRO A 81 4.66 14.70 -11.92
N ALA A 82 5.82 14.53 -11.29
CA ALA A 82 5.92 13.70 -10.10
C ALA A 82 4.97 14.22 -9.00
N PRO A 83 4.27 13.33 -8.28
CA PRO A 83 3.48 13.71 -7.12
C PRO A 83 4.33 14.48 -6.10
N ALA A 84 3.73 15.50 -5.47
CA ALA A 84 4.39 16.20 -4.36
C ALA A 84 4.49 15.27 -3.14
N VAL A 85 5.58 15.38 -2.38
CA VAL A 85 5.75 14.62 -1.12
C VAL A 85 4.60 14.97 -0.17
N PRO A 86 3.87 13.98 0.38
CA PRO A 86 2.68 14.24 1.20
C PRO A 86 3.05 14.97 2.49
N SER A 87 2.14 15.82 2.96
CA SER A 87 2.33 16.52 4.24
C SER A 87 2.50 15.52 5.40
N GLY A 88 3.46 15.79 6.28
CA GLY A 88 3.82 14.92 7.41
C GLY A 88 4.80 13.79 7.08
N VAL A 89 4.98 13.45 5.80
CA VAL A 89 6.07 12.55 5.40
C VAL A 89 7.41 13.31 5.51
N PRO A 90 8.43 12.76 6.19
CA PRO A 90 9.74 13.40 6.27
C PRO A 90 10.36 13.54 4.87
N SER A 91 10.57 14.76 4.39
CA SER A 91 11.23 15.00 3.09
C SER A 91 12.74 14.88 3.19
N SER A 92 13.32 15.26 4.33
CA SER A 92 14.77 15.20 4.55
C SER A 92 15.27 13.76 4.46
N GLY A 93 16.20 13.53 3.54
CA GLY A 93 16.79 12.21 3.28
C GLY A 93 15.86 11.22 2.59
N LEU A 94 14.69 11.65 2.09
CA LEU A 94 13.82 10.79 1.27
C LEU A 94 14.53 10.49 -0.06
N HIS A 95 15.03 9.27 -0.18
CA HIS A 95 15.95 8.82 -1.21
C HIS A 95 15.21 8.24 -2.43
N ALA A 96 14.12 7.53 -2.19
CA ALA A 96 13.22 7.04 -3.23
C ALA A 96 11.80 6.94 -2.71
N TRP A 97 10.83 7.20 -3.58
CA TRP A 97 9.42 7.10 -3.27
C TRP A 97 8.65 6.60 -4.48
N PHE A 98 8.07 5.41 -4.38
CA PHE A 98 7.25 4.78 -5.40
C PHE A 98 5.79 4.82 -4.94
N PRO A 99 5.01 5.84 -5.35
CA PRO A 99 3.68 6.06 -4.80
C PRO A 99 2.64 5.12 -5.40
N SER A 100 1.65 4.75 -4.57
CA SER A 100 0.45 3.99 -4.98
C SER A 100 -0.26 4.62 -6.17
N GLN A 101 -0.32 5.94 -6.22
CA GLN A 101 -0.95 6.68 -7.30
C GLN A 101 -0.35 6.38 -8.69
N THR A 102 0.96 6.14 -8.77
CA THR A 102 1.67 5.92 -10.04
C THR A 102 2.15 4.48 -10.20
N SER A 103 1.64 3.55 -9.39
CA SER A 103 2.05 2.15 -9.45
C SER A 103 1.79 1.57 -10.85
N ALA A 104 2.86 1.16 -11.53
CA ALA A 104 2.86 0.65 -12.90
C ALA A 104 4.02 -0.35 -13.09
N PRO A 105 3.98 -1.24 -14.10
CA PRO A 105 5.05 -2.23 -14.34
C PRO A 105 6.45 -1.60 -14.48
N VAL A 106 6.53 -0.37 -15.01
CA VAL A 106 7.69 0.50 -14.89
C VAL A 106 7.37 1.55 -13.82
N TRP A 107 7.80 1.31 -12.58
CA TRP A 107 7.43 2.14 -11.45
C TRP A 107 8.53 3.16 -11.17
N ARG A 108 8.29 4.43 -11.49
CA ARG A 108 9.28 5.50 -11.30
C ARG A 108 9.18 6.09 -9.90
N SER A 109 10.33 6.39 -9.32
CA SER A 109 10.40 7.17 -8.09
C SER A 109 9.94 8.61 -8.35
N ALA A 110 9.13 9.17 -7.45
CA ALA A 110 8.63 10.54 -7.53
C ALA A 110 9.64 11.58 -7.02
N VAL A 111 10.77 11.16 -6.43
CA VAL A 111 11.75 12.05 -5.79
C VAL A 111 13.18 11.85 -6.29
N SER A 112 13.40 10.89 -7.18
CA SER A 112 14.74 10.52 -7.66
C SER A 112 14.66 9.79 -8.99
N ASN A 113 15.82 9.51 -9.61
CA ASN A 113 15.91 8.80 -10.88
C ASN A 113 15.80 7.27 -10.75
N HIS A 114 15.46 6.74 -9.57
CA HIS A 114 15.28 5.31 -9.38
C HIS A 114 14.01 4.82 -10.07
N VAL A 115 14.09 3.62 -10.66
CA VAL A 115 12.97 2.98 -11.37
C VAL A 115 12.94 1.50 -11.00
N GLY A 116 11.75 1.01 -10.64
CA GLY A 116 11.45 -0.41 -10.51
C GLY A 116 10.98 -0.99 -11.83
N TYR A 117 11.58 -2.11 -12.25
CA TYR A 117 11.22 -2.80 -13.48
C TYR A 117 10.73 -4.22 -13.21
N VAL A 118 9.77 -4.67 -14.01
CA VAL A 118 9.45 -6.10 -14.11
C VAL A 118 10.66 -6.84 -14.67
N ARG A 119 11.10 -7.88 -13.96
CA ARG A 119 12.18 -8.77 -14.41
C ARG A 119 11.65 -10.07 -14.98
N TYR A 120 10.60 -10.62 -14.38
CA TYR A 120 9.98 -11.87 -14.78
C TYR A 120 8.48 -11.84 -14.52
N GLY A 121 7.73 -12.67 -15.24
CA GLY A 121 6.29 -12.85 -15.08
C GLY A 121 5.46 -11.64 -15.52
N SER A 122 4.21 -11.60 -15.07
CA SER A 122 3.24 -10.57 -15.44
C SER A 122 2.86 -9.75 -14.21
N VAL A 123 3.42 -8.54 -14.11
CA VAL A 123 3.03 -7.58 -13.07
C VAL A 123 2.02 -6.61 -13.67
N ASN A 124 0.89 -6.43 -13.00
CA ASN A 124 -0.18 -5.53 -13.45
C ASN A 124 -0.62 -4.61 -12.33
N ALA A 125 -1.16 -3.44 -12.68
CA ALA A 125 -1.77 -2.53 -11.72
C ALA A 125 -3.27 -2.79 -11.59
N ARG A 126 -3.81 -2.68 -10.38
CA ARG A 126 -5.26 -2.67 -10.13
C ARG A 126 -5.62 -1.73 -9.00
N THR A 127 -6.92 -1.46 -8.87
CA THR A 127 -7.50 -0.75 -7.73
C THR A 127 -8.45 -1.71 -7.01
N GLU A 128 -8.27 -1.91 -5.71
CA GLU A 128 -9.04 -2.87 -4.92
C GLU A 128 -9.48 -2.32 -3.57
N ASN A 129 -10.55 -2.87 -3.00
CA ASN A 129 -11.06 -2.54 -1.66
C ASN A 129 -10.95 -3.77 -0.73
N GLY A 130 -10.94 -3.52 0.58
CA GLY A 130 -10.87 -4.55 1.63
C GLY A 130 -9.47 -4.81 2.15
N ASN A 131 -9.28 -5.96 2.81
CA ASN A 131 -8.00 -6.37 3.43
C ASN A 131 -7.46 -5.30 4.41
N GLY A 132 -8.33 -4.74 5.25
CA GLY A 132 -7.98 -3.69 6.21
C GLY A 132 -7.99 -2.26 5.65
N ALA A 133 -8.14 -2.06 4.34
CA ALA A 133 -8.37 -0.75 3.75
C ALA A 133 -9.84 -0.31 3.90
N VAL A 134 -10.06 0.98 4.16
CA VAL A 134 -11.39 1.62 4.21
C VAL A 134 -11.77 2.19 2.84
N LYS A 135 -10.77 2.63 2.06
CA LYS A 135 -10.95 3.08 0.69
C LYS A 135 -10.26 2.15 -0.31
N THR A 136 -10.54 2.36 -1.58
CA THR A 136 -9.84 1.65 -2.65
C THR A 136 -8.35 2.02 -2.72
N VAL A 137 -7.49 1.02 -2.88
CA VAL A 137 -6.03 1.15 -2.95
C VAL A 137 -5.56 0.75 -4.34
N ARG A 138 -4.79 1.63 -5.01
CA ARG A 138 -4.10 1.29 -6.26
C ARG A 138 -2.80 0.55 -5.94
N THR A 139 -2.54 -0.55 -6.62
CA THR A 139 -1.43 -1.45 -6.30
C THR A 139 -0.93 -2.18 -7.54
N LEU A 140 0.36 -2.52 -7.55
CA LEU A 140 0.87 -3.59 -8.39
C LEU A 140 0.65 -4.94 -7.73
N TYR A 141 0.27 -5.94 -8.51
CA TYR A 141 0.13 -7.30 -8.05
C TYR A 141 0.78 -8.28 -9.02
N GLY A 142 1.11 -9.44 -8.48
CA GLY A 142 1.71 -10.53 -9.22
C GLY A 142 1.59 -11.85 -8.47
N ASP A 143 1.85 -12.93 -9.19
CA ASP A 143 1.95 -14.28 -8.64
C ASP A 143 3.40 -14.61 -8.22
N THR A 144 3.65 -15.86 -7.85
CA THR A 144 4.97 -16.37 -7.49
C THR A 144 6.03 -16.26 -8.58
N GLY A 145 5.64 -16.14 -9.86
CA GLY A 145 6.55 -15.97 -11.00
C GLY A 145 6.78 -14.51 -11.39
N SER A 146 6.00 -13.59 -10.80
CA SER A 146 6.03 -12.17 -11.09
C SER A 146 7.02 -11.46 -10.16
N MET A 147 8.07 -10.88 -10.75
CA MET A 147 9.23 -10.34 -10.03
C MET A 147 9.54 -8.91 -10.45
N MET A 148 9.89 -8.07 -9.48
CA MET A 148 10.35 -6.70 -9.72
C MET A 148 11.71 -6.43 -9.09
N ASP A 149 12.50 -5.60 -9.75
CA ASP A 149 13.81 -5.14 -9.32
C ASP A 149 13.88 -3.61 -9.28
N PHE A 150 14.32 -3.08 -8.13
CA PHE A 150 14.52 -1.64 -7.90
C PHE A 150 16.00 -1.24 -7.87
N GLY A 151 16.91 -2.19 -8.08
CA GLY A 151 18.36 -2.00 -8.04
C GLY A 151 18.89 -1.77 -6.62
N SER A 152 20.13 -1.30 -6.55
CA SER A 152 20.79 -0.92 -5.29
C SER A 152 20.21 0.40 -4.80
N ILE A 153 19.21 0.29 -3.92
CA ILE A 153 18.38 1.41 -3.48
C ILE A 153 18.30 1.51 -1.95
N LEU A 154 18.87 0.54 -1.22
CA LEU A 154 19.04 0.62 0.22
C LEU A 154 20.50 1.05 0.53
N PRO A 155 20.76 2.33 0.84
CA PRO A 155 22.12 2.84 1.10
C PRO A 155 22.75 2.27 2.38
N ALA A 156 23.92 2.75 2.80
CA ALA A 156 24.62 2.23 3.98
C ALA A 156 23.78 2.30 5.27
N THR A 157 23.08 3.42 5.49
CA THR A 157 22.05 3.57 6.53
C THR A 157 20.74 3.91 5.86
N TRP A 158 19.66 3.24 6.22
CA TRP A 158 18.39 3.41 5.56
C TRP A 158 17.20 3.28 6.52
N THR A 159 16.08 3.84 6.09
CA THR A 159 14.73 3.49 6.58
C THR A 159 13.89 3.10 5.38
N LEU A 160 13.16 1.99 5.48
CA LEU A 160 12.27 1.47 4.45
C LEU A 160 10.86 1.40 5.03
N CYS A 161 9.91 2.11 4.43
CA CYS A 161 8.50 1.97 4.68
C CYS A 161 7.82 1.35 3.46
N THR A 162 6.98 0.34 3.68
CA THR A 162 6.24 -0.34 2.63
C THR A 162 4.78 -0.52 2.99
N LEU A 163 3.94 -0.56 1.95
CA LEU A 163 2.55 -0.99 2.03
C LEU A 163 2.34 -2.19 1.10
N ALA A 164 2.18 -3.38 1.66
CA ALA A 164 2.05 -4.62 0.89
C ALA A 164 1.18 -5.65 1.60
N ARG A 165 0.71 -6.67 0.86
CA ARG A 165 -0.01 -7.83 1.40
C ARG A 165 0.20 -9.08 0.56
N TYR A 166 -0.05 -10.24 1.16
CA TYR A 166 -0.29 -11.47 0.41
C TYR A 166 -1.63 -11.41 -0.34
N THR A 167 -1.69 -12.01 -1.52
CA THR A 167 -2.93 -12.08 -2.34
C THR A 167 -3.44 -13.48 -2.59
N GLY A 168 -2.61 -14.51 -2.39
CA GLY A 168 -2.92 -15.90 -2.75
C GLY A 168 -2.47 -16.91 -1.70
N ASN A 169 -2.27 -18.15 -2.16
CA ASN A 169 -2.01 -19.31 -1.31
C ASN A 169 -0.51 -19.50 -1.05
N THR A 170 0.34 -19.02 -1.95
CA THR A 170 1.79 -19.10 -1.72
C THR A 170 2.25 -17.84 -1.00
N ARG A 171 2.63 -17.99 0.26
CA ARG A 171 2.89 -16.86 1.17
C ARG A 171 4.27 -17.00 1.81
N ARG A 172 5.33 -16.65 1.06
CA ARG A 172 6.74 -16.66 1.52
C ARG A 172 7.24 -15.23 1.67
N ARG A 173 8.29 -14.79 0.98
CA ARG A 173 8.74 -13.39 1.02
C ARG A 173 8.04 -12.57 -0.06
N ILE A 174 7.74 -11.31 0.25
CA ILE A 174 7.36 -10.31 -0.76
C ILE A 174 8.59 -9.48 -1.07
N PHE A 175 9.05 -8.66 -0.12
CA PHE A 175 10.28 -7.88 -0.27
C PHE A 175 11.50 -8.71 0.08
N GLN A 176 12.48 -8.67 -0.82
CA GLN A 176 13.77 -9.31 -0.68
C GLN A 176 14.88 -8.33 -1.02
N GLY A 177 16.09 -8.61 -0.53
CA GLY A 177 17.27 -7.85 -0.85
C GLY A 177 18.50 -8.74 -0.85
N SER A 178 19.65 -8.19 -1.24
CA SER A 178 20.91 -8.94 -1.20
C SER A 178 21.22 -9.43 0.22
N GLY A 179 21.89 -10.58 0.36
CA GLY A 179 22.06 -11.26 1.64
C GLY A 179 20.78 -11.96 2.11
N ASN A 180 20.62 -12.16 3.41
CA ASN A 180 19.39 -12.72 3.95
C ASN A 180 18.47 -11.58 4.42
N PHE A 181 18.05 -10.72 3.48
CA PHE A 181 17.16 -9.60 3.78
C PHE A 181 15.68 -9.96 3.53
N LEU A 182 14.82 -9.61 4.48
CA LEU A 182 13.38 -9.82 4.53
C LEU A 182 12.74 -8.60 5.17
N HIS A 183 11.65 -8.12 4.58
CA HIS A 183 10.83 -7.05 5.15
C HIS A 183 9.34 -7.34 4.93
N GLY A 184 8.56 -7.38 6.01
CA GLY A 184 7.10 -7.49 5.99
C GLY A 184 6.55 -8.89 6.14
N HIS A 185 6.96 -9.82 5.29
CA HIS A 185 6.18 -11.03 5.02
C HIS A 185 7.08 -12.25 4.93
N TRP A 186 6.85 -13.27 5.75
CA TRP A 186 7.60 -14.52 5.68
C TRP A 186 6.79 -15.71 6.18
N HIS A 187 6.82 -16.81 5.42
CA HIS A 187 6.31 -18.12 5.82
C HIS A 187 4.89 -18.08 6.42
N ASP A 188 3.93 -17.57 5.64
CA ASP A 188 2.51 -17.43 6.00
C ASP A 188 2.25 -16.46 7.18
N ARG A 189 3.18 -15.53 7.43
CA ARG A 189 3.11 -14.55 8.51
C ARG A 189 3.39 -13.13 8.02
N ARG A 190 2.79 -12.17 8.71
CA ARG A 190 2.88 -10.73 8.49
C ARG A 190 3.63 -10.06 9.65
N GLY A 191 4.32 -8.96 9.39
CA GLY A 191 5.09 -8.19 10.36
C GLY A 191 6.42 -8.83 10.75
N ILE A 192 7.10 -9.47 9.81
CA ILE A 192 8.39 -10.14 10.04
C ILE A 192 9.52 -9.39 9.33
N ALA A 193 10.63 -9.15 10.02
CA ALA A 193 11.85 -8.61 9.42
C ALA A 193 13.11 -9.36 9.84
N HIS A 194 13.96 -9.60 8.84
CA HIS A 194 15.30 -10.16 9.01
C HIS A 194 16.27 -9.33 8.16
N TYR A 195 17.11 -8.52 8.80
CA TYR A 195 18.04 -7.62 8.12
C TYR A 195 19.44 -8.22 8.18
N ASP A 196 19.62 -9.39 7.54
CA ASP A 196 20.74 -10.34 7.73
C ASP A 196 20.87 -10.96 9.13
N THR A 197 20.10 -10.47 10.11
CA THR A 197 19.74 -11.18 11.35
C THR A 197 18.28 -10.87 11.69
N TRP A 198 17.66 -11.71 12.52
CA TRP A 198 16.33 -11.41 13.07
C TRP A 198 16.34 -10.07 13.81
N VAL A 199 15.41 -9.19 13.44
CA VAL A 199 15.18 -7.89 14.12
C VAL A 199 13.76 -7.75 14.67
N THR A 200 12.90 -8.73 14.41
CA THR A 200 11.57 -8.90 15.01
C THR A 200 11.42 -10.33 15.52
N SER A 201 10.33 -10.64 16.23
CA SER A 201 9.90 -12.03 16.39
C SER A 201 9.59 -12.70 15.05
N SER A 202 9.65 -14.03 15.01
CA SER A 202 9.14 -14.85 13.90
C SER A 202 7.65 -15.18 14.01
N GLU A 203 6.96 -14.62 15.02
CA GLU A 203 5.52 -14.76 15.23
C GLU A 203 4.71 -13.78 14.39
N ASN A 204 3.53 -14.21 13.93
CA ASN A 204 2.66 -13.37 13.11
C ASN A 204 2.14 -12.15 13.88
N PHE A 205 2.21 -10.98 13.24
CA PHE A 205 1.65 -9.73 13.74
C PHE A 205 0.35 -9.35 12.99
N GLY A 206 -0.74 -9.24 13.76
CA GLY A 206 -2.05 -8.81 13.26
C GLY A 206 -2.70 -9.81 12.29
N ASN A 207 -3.56 -9.31 11.41
CA ASN A 207 -4.22 -10.15 10.41
C ASN A 207 -3.35 -10.33 9.17
N LYS A 208 -2.87 -11.55 8.92
CA LYS A 208 -1.98 -11.88 7.80
C LYS A 208 -2.55 -11.65 6.39
N PHE A 209 -3.88 -11.48 6.28
CA PHE A 209 -4.54 -11.20 5.00
C PHE A 209 -4.67 -9.70 4.71
N ASP A 210 -4.50 -8.86 5.73
CA ASP A 210 -4.66 -7.42 5.60
C ASP A 210 -3.38 -6.75 5.09
N TRP A 211 -3.55 -5.57 4.49
CA TRP A 211 -2.48 -4.64 4.17
C TRP A 211 -1.56 -4.43 5.37
N LEU A 212 -0.26 -4.63 5.19
CA LEU A 212 0.77 -4.31 6.16
C LEU A 212 1.39 -2.96 5.83
N VAL A 213 1.24 -2.02 6.76
CA VAL A 213 2.13 -0.85 6.83
C VAL A 213 3.34 -1.25 7.67
N MET A 214 4.52 -1.31 7.07
CA MET A 214 5.74 -1.61 7.81
C MET A 214 6.84 -0.61 7.51
N CYS A 215 7.39 -0.01 8.56
CA CYS A 215 8.56 0.86 8.51
C CYS A 215 9.68 0.25 9.32
N GLY A 216 10.89 0.10 8.79
CA GLY A 216 12.04 -0.37 9.56
C GLY A 216 13.32 0.31 9.16
N THR A 217 14.29 0.35 10.07
CA THR A 217 15.62 0.90 9.82
C THR A 217 16.70 -0.07 10.23
N ASN A 218 17.87 0.01 9.59
CA ASN A 218 19.05 -0.69 10.04
C ASN A 218 19.87 0.09 11.09
N GLY A 219 19.57 1.38 11.31
CA GLY A 219 20.34 2.25 12.20
C GLY A 219 19.92 2.24 13.67
N ALA A 220 18.86 1.52 14.04
CA ALA A 220 18.35 1.45 15.41
C ALA A 220 17.41 0.26 15.63
N GLN A 221 17.05 -0.04 16.89
CA GLN A 221 16.03 -1.04 17.25
C GLN A 221 14.61 -0.49 16.98
N ARG A 222 14.29 -0.26 15.71
CA ARG A 222 13.01 0.36 15.30
C ARG A 222 12.46 -0.29 14.05
N VAL A 223 11.35 -0.99 14.24
CA VAL A 223 10.56 -1.65 13.20
C VAL A 223 9.10 -1.48 13.58
N TYR A 224 8.39 -0.60 12.91
CA TYR A 224 6.98 -0.30 13.12
C TYR A 224 6.13 -1.14 12.18
N ALA A 225 5.22 -1.94 12.71
CA ALA A 225 4.14 -2.61 11.98
C ALA A 225 2.81 -2.01 12.43
N ASP A 226 2.04 -1.46 11.50
CA ASP A 226 0.77 -0.75 11.78
C ASP A 226 0.89 0.29 12.90
N GLY A 227 2.03 0.97 12.99
CA GLY A 227 2.28 2.02 13.99
C GLY A 227 2.77 1.52 15.34
N ILE A 228 2.98 0.22 15.51
CA ILE A 228 3.55 -0.37 16.74
C ILE A 228 4.99 -0.81 16.49
N ASN A 229 5.92 -0.35 17.33
CA ASN A 229 7.30 -0.85 17.29
C ASN A 229 7.36 -2.31 17.77
N ILE A 230 7.73 -3.21 16.86
CA ILE A 230 7.87 -4.65 17.07
C ILE A 230 9.33 -5.11 17.01
N ALA A 231 10.29 -4.18 17.01
CA ALA A 231 11.71 -4.53 16.94
C ALA A 231 12.22 -5.19 18.22
N THR A 232 12.88 -6.33 18.06
CA THR A 232 13.57 -7.06 19.14
C THR A 232 15.08 -6.83 19.15
N ALA A 233 15.65 -6.31 18.06
CA ALA A 233 17.08 -6.02 17.94
C ALA A 233 17.37 -4.86 16.98
N SER A 234 18.58 -4.29 17.10
CA SER A 234 19.16 -3.30 16.19
C SER A 234 20.23 -3.95 15.31
N ARG A 235 20.43 -3.42 14.10
CA ARG A 235 21.59 -3.75 13.26
C ARG A 235 22.77 -2.80 13.41
N ASN A 236 22.60 -1.70 14.14
CA ASN A 236 23.63 -0.67 14.38
C ASN A 236 24.33 -0.21 13.08
N GLY A 237 23.56 -0.03 12.00
CA GLY A 237 24.04 0.37 10.68
C GLY A 237 24.50 -0.79 9.77
N GLY A 238 24.52 -2.04 10.25
CA GLY A 238 24.75 -3.22 9.41
C GLY A 238 23.61 -3.44 8.40
N SER A 239 23.76 -4.37 7.45
CA SER A 239 22.71 -4.65 6.44
C SER A 239 22.38 -3.48 5.50
N GLY A 240 23.35 -2.59 5.24
CA GLY A 240 23.25 -1.53 4.23
C GLY A 240 23.78 -1.94 2.86
N ASN A 241 23.71 -1.01 1.90
CA ASN A 241 24.19 -1.17 0.51
C ASN A 241 23.57 -2.38 -0.19
N LYS A 242 22.23 -2.46 -0.16
CA LYS A 242 21.48 -3.60 -0.69
C LYS A 242 20.64 -3.26 -1.91
N ASN A 243 20.47 -4.29 -2.73
CA ASN A 243 19.40 -4.32 -3.72
C ASN A 243 18.05 -4.53 -3.02
N LEU A 244 16.98 -4.02 -3.62
CA LEU A 244 15.60 -4.30 -3.21
C LEU A 244 14.84 -4.89 -4.40
N GLY A 245 14.08 -5.95 -4.14
CA GLY A 245 13.21 -6.58 -5.12
C GLY A 245 11.92 -7.10 -4.50
N ILE A 246 10.92 -7.32 -5.35
CA ILE A 246 9.70 -8.05 -5.00
C ILE A 246 9.80 -9.44 -5.63
N ASN A 247 9.62 -10.49 -4.81
CA ASN A 247 9.86 -11.88 -5.19
C ASN A 247 11.28 -12.16 -5.72
N GLN A 248 12.22 -11.24 -5.55
CA GLN A 248 13.53 -11.30 -6.20
C GLN A 248 14.67 -10.91 -5.26
N ALA A 249 15.55 -11.87 -4.97
CA ALA A 249 16.78 -11.66 -4.22
C ALA A 249 17.99 -11.53 -5.14
N LEU A 250 18.32 -10.29 -5.54
CA LEU A 250 19.53 -10.04 -6.33
C LEU A 250 20.77 -10.05 -5.45
N GLY A 251 21.82 -10.78 -5.86
CA GLY A 251 23.13 -10.75 -5.19
C GLY A 251 23.27 -11.69 -3.99
N GLY A 252 22.63 -12.87 -4.04
CA GLY A 252 22.78 -13.93 -3.04
C GLY A 252 21.86 -13.76 -1.84
N GLY A 253 20.65 -14.32 -1.94
CA GLY A 253 19.63 -14.37 -0.88
C GLY A 253 18.73 -15.61 -1.01
N ALA A 254 17.55 -15.57 -0.40
CA ALA A 254 16.63 -16.72 -0.34
C ALA A 254 15.88 -16.96 -1.66
N ASN A 255 16.62 -17.43 -2.67
CA ASN A 255 16.10 -17.81 -3.98
C ASN A 255 14.99 -18.86 -3.82
N GLY A 256 13.81 -18.61 -4.40
CA GLY A 256 12.65 -19.50 -4.34
C GLY A 256 11.64 -19.19 -3.24
N GLU A 257 11.90 -18.24 -2.34
CA GLU A 257 10.90 -17.80 -1.35
C GLU A 257 9.91 -16.76 -1.92
N THR A 258 9.26 -17.07 -3.04
CA THR A 258 8.31 -16.19 -3.73
C THR A 258 6.88 -16.33 -3.21
N SER A 259 6.06 -15.30 -3.41
CA SER A 259 4.67 -15.22 -2.94
C SER A 259 3.72 -14.73 -4.04
N ASP A 260 2.42 -14.95 -3.84
CA ASP A 260 1.38 -14.14 -4.48
C ASP A 260 1.27 -12.81 -3.71
N TRP A 261 1.46 -11.68 -4.39
CA TRP A 261 1.66 -10.39 -3.73
C TRP A 261 0.85 -9.24 -4.33
N ALA A 262 0.60 -8.23 -3.49
CA ALA A 262 0.21 -6.88 -3.89
C ALA A 262 1.05 -5.87 -3.11
N VAL A 263 1.61 -4.88 -3.79
CA VAL A 263 2.42 -3.78 -3.23
C VAL A 263 1.83 -2.46 -3.71
N ALA A 264 1.47 -1.60 -2.77
CA ALA A 264 0.87 -0.30 -3.05
C ALA A 264 1.89 0.82 -2.96
N GLU A 265 2.82 0.80 -2.01
CA GLU A 265 3.75 1.93 -1.84
C GLU A 265 5.09 1.48 -1.26
N ILE A 266 6.18 2.13 -1.70
CA ILE A 266 7.54 1.95 -1.18
C ILE A 266 8.16 3.33 -0.96
N MET A 267 8.69 3.57 0.24
CA MET A 267 9.40 4.80 0.60
C MET A 267 10.72 4.46 1.26
N ILE A 268 11.80 5.08 0.83
CA ILE A 268 13.15 4.81 1.32
C ILE A 268 13.80 6.12 1.70
N TRP A 269 14.39 6.16 2.89
CA TRP A 269 15.24 7.24 3.34
C TRP A 269 16.69 6.77 3.44
N ASN A 270 17.64 7.65 3.13
CA ASN A 270 19.08 7.41 3.25
C ASN A 270 19.63 7.67 4.67
N ARG A 271 18.77 7.54 5.68
CA ARG A 271 19.08 7.73 7.09
C ARG A 271 18.14 6.91 7.96
N ALA A 272 18.51 6.74 9.22
CA ALA A 272 17.60 6.25 10.24
C ALA A 272 16.62 7.38 10.62
N LEU A 273 15.33 7.21 10.30
CA LEU A 273 14.28 8.10 10.80
C LEU A 273 14.17 7.98 12.33
N SER A 274 13.65 8.99 13.02
CA SER A 274 13.22 8.89 14.43
C SER A 274 11.89 8.15 14.58
N ASP A 275 11.48 7.84 15.81
CA ASP A 275 10.16 7.24 16.09
C ASP A 275 9.00 8.10 15.56
N ASN A 276 9.05 9.42 15.81
CA ASN A 276 8.03 10.36 15.33
C ASN A 276 7.97 10.42 13.80
N GLU A 277 9.10 10.37 13.13
CA GLU A 277 9.18 10.36 11.67
C GLU A 277 8.63 9.06 11.08
N MET A 278 8.96 7.89 11.66
CA MET A 278 8.38 6.60 11.25
C MET A 278 6.87 6.53 11.50
N LEU A 279 6.40 7.07 12.63
CA LEU A 279 4.98 7.19 12.92
C LEU A 279 4.27 8.14 11.96
N SER A 280 4.92 9.22 11.52
CA SER A 280 4.35 10.15 10.55
C SER A 280 4.22 9.52 9.15
N ALA A 281 5.23 8.77 8.71
CA ALA A 281 5.15 7.97 7.48
C ALA A 281 4.07 6.87 7.58
N THR A 282 3.99 6.20 8.73
CA THR A 282 2.94 5.20 9.00
C THR A 282 1.55 5.81 8.96
N LYS A 283 1.37 6.96 9.61
CA LYS A 283 0.11 7.72 9.61
C LYS A 283 -0.32 8.06 8.20
N TYR A 284 0.58 8.56 7.36
CA TYR A 284 0.28 8.83 5.96
C TYR A 284 -0.18 7.55 5.21
N LEU A 285 0.52 6.43 5.35
CA LEU A 285 0.12 5.18 4.68
C LEU A 285 -1.25 4.68 5.18
N GLN A 286 -1.52 4.78 6.49
CA GLN A 286 -2.80 4.39 7.07
C GLN A 286 -3.94 5.34 6.66
N GLU A 287 -3.80 6.64 6.90
CA GLU A 287 -4.87 7.61 6.71
C GLU A 287 -5.06 7.96 5.23
N ASN A 288 -3.97 8.30 4.52
CA ASN A 288 -4.04 8.80 3.17
C ASN A 288 -4.08 7.70 2.11
N ILE A 289 -3.50 6.53 2.34
CA ILE A 289 -3.54 5.43 1.35
C ILE A 289 -4.62 4.42 1.69
N LEU A 290 -4.68 3.93 2.94
CA LEU A 290 -5.71 2.97 3.34
C LEU A 290 -7.05 3.62 3.71
N GLY A 291 -7.13 4.95 3.82
CA GLY A 291 -8.37 5.66 4.16
C GLY A 291 -8.77 5.50 5.63
N MET A 292 -7.84 5.13 6.49
CA MET A 292 -8.12 4.95 7.91
C MET A 292 -8.46 6.31 8.56
N PRO A 293 -9.49 6.39 9.40
CA PRO A 293 -9.83 7.63 10.08
C PRO A 293 -8.70 8.05 11.04
N PRO A 294 -8.42 9.35 11.17
CA PRO A 294 -7.35 9.86 12.03
C PRO A 294 -7.64 9.63 13.52
N LEU A 295 -6.60 9.41 14.32
CA LEU A 295 -6.72 9.23 15.77
C LEU A 295 -7.45 10.40 16.46
N ALA A 296 -7.27 11.64 15.97
CA ALA A 296 -7.94 12.82 16.51
C ALA A 296 -9.47 12.84 16.34
N ALA A 297 -10.02 11.98 15.47
CA ALA A 297 -11.46 11.77 15.39
C ALA A 297 -12.00 10.85 16.49
N SER A 298 -11.12 10.25 17.31
CA SER A 298 -11.50 9.39 18.44
C SER A 298 -11.90 10.23 19.65
N PRO A 299 -12.84 9.75 20.49
CA PRO A 299 -13.19 10.46 21.71
C PRO A 299 -11.96 10.60 22.63
N PRO A 300 -11.84 11.71 23.39
CA PRO A 300 -10.78 11.85 24.37
C PRO A 300 -10.98 10.84 25.51
N VAL A 301 -9.87 10.45 26.16
CA VAL A 301 -9.93 9.61 27.37
C VAL A 301 -10.82 10.31 28.41
N PRO A 302 -11.86 9.63 28.95
CA PRO A 302 -12.78 10.26 29.87
C PRO A 302 -12.08 10.81 31.11
N GLN A 303 -12.55 11.95 31.60
CA GLN A 303 -12.01 12.56 32.82
C GLN A 303 -12.07 11.57 33.99
N GLY A 304 -10.96 11.46 34.74
CA GLY A 304 -10.83 10.53 35.87
C GLY A 304 -10.38 9.12 35.49
N VAL A 305 -10.38 8.77 34.20
CA VAL A 305 -9.73 7.54 33.72
C VAL A 305 -8.22 7.82 33.56
N PRO A 306 -7.33 7.00 34.14
CA PRO A 306 -5.89 7.17 33.96
C PRO A 306 -5.51 7.02 32.47
N GLY A 307 -5.13 8.12 31.82
CA GLY A 307 -4.67 8.13 30.42
C GLY A 307 -3.18 7.85 30.24
N GLN A 308 -2.37 8.09 31.27
CA GLN A 308 -0.93 7.78 31.22
C GLN A 308 -0.74 6.26 31.09
N ASN A 309 0.08 5.84 30.12
CA ASN A 309 0.34 4.44 29.78
C ASN A 309 -0.92 3.61 29.42
N LEU A 310 -2.01 4.26 29.01
CA LEU A 310 -3.17 3.57 28.45
C LEU A 310 -2.80 3.00 27.07
N TYR A 311 -2.40 1.72 27.03
CA TYR A 311 -1.75 1.10 25.87
C TYR A 311 -2.70 0.89 24.67
N ALA A 312 -3.94 0.52 24.94
CA ALA A 312 -4.99 0.44 23.95
C ALA A 312 -6.35 0.70 24.61
N TRP A 313 -7.23 1.42 23.94
CA TRP A 313 -8.58 1.70 24.41
C TRP A 313 -9.55 1.68 23.25
N PHE A 314 -10.51 0.76 23.28
CA PHE A 314 -11.50 0.57 22.24
C PHE A 314 -12.86 1.13 22.75
N PRO A 315 -13.20 2.40 22.47
CA PRO A 315 -14.41 3.01 23.00
C PRO A 315 -15.67 2.37 22.41
N SER A 316 -16.70 2.18 23.23
CA SER A 316 -18.00 1.67 22.77
C SER A 316 -18.62 2.54 21.67
N GLN A 317 -18.36 3.85 21.70
CA GLN A 317 -18.84 4.83 20.71
C GLN A 317 -18.32 4.54 19.30
N THR A 318 -17.18 3.87 19.18
CA THR A 318 -16.54 3.52 17.90
C THR A 318 -16.52 2.02 17.64
N ALA A 319 -17.32 1.24 18.39
CA ALA A 319 -17.45 -0.20 18.20
C ALA A 319 -17.88 -0.52 16.76
N GLY A 320 -17.23 -1.53 16.17
CA GLY A 320 -17.50 -1.98 14.80
C GLY A 320 -16.61 -3.14 14.39
N ALA A 321 -16.81 -3.64 13.16
CA ALA A 321 -15.98 -4.72 12.58
C ALA A 321 -14.50 -4.35 12.45
N LEU A 322 -14.19 -3.06 12.41
CA LEU A 322 -12.86 -2.48 12.56
C LEU A 322 -12.87 -1.58 13.79
N TRP A 323 -12.59 -2.15 14.96
CA TRP A 323 -12.65 -1.42 16.22
C TRP A 323 -11.29 -0.83 16.55
N ARG A 324 -11.14 0.50 16.45
CA ARG A 324 -9.84 1.16 16.64
C ARG A 324 -9.60 1.53 18.09
N SER A 325 -8.33 1.43 18.48
CA SER A 325 -7.86 2.06 19.70
C SER A 325 -7.88 3.58 19.54
N ALA A 326 -8.44 4.29 20.50
CA ALA A 326 -8.49 5.76 20.53
C ALA A 326 -7.17 6.39 21.02
N VAL A 327 -6.23 5.58 21.50
CA VAL A 327 -4.97 6.03 22.15
C VAL A 327 -3.72 5.42 21.53
N SER A 328 -3.88 4.49 20.58
CA SER A 328 -2.77 3.82 19.90
C SER A 328 -3.21 3.36 18.52
N SER A 329 -2.26 2.86 17.72
CA SER A 329 -2.55 2.38 16.37
C SER A 329 -3.12 0.95 16.33
N HIS A 330 -3.44 0.35 17.48
CA HIS A 330 -4.06 -0.98 17.56
C HIS A 330 -5.48 -0.97 16.99
N ILE A 331 -5.84 -2.05 16.30
CA ILE A 331 -7.14 -2.23 15.67
C ILE A 331 -7.61 -3.65 15.94
N GLY A 332 -8.85 -3.79 16.39
CA GLY A 332 -9.59 -5.04 16.45
C GLY A 332 -10.21 -5.36 15.10
N TYR A 333 -9.91 -6.53 14.57
CA TYR A 333 -10.41 -7.01 13.28
C TYR A 333 -11.28 -8.25 13.46
N VAL A 334 -12.34 -8.37 12.67
CA VAL A 334 -13.10 -9.62 12.54
C VAL A 334 -12.23 -10.69 11.88
N ARG A 335 -12.11 -11.85 12.51
CA ARG A 335 -11.38 -13.01 11.99
C ARG A 335 -12.29 -14.05 11.35
N SER A 336 -13.49 -14.21 11.90
CA SER A 336 -14.49 -15.14 11.40
C SER A 336 -15.89 -14.62 11.71
N GLY A 337 -16.90 -15.11 10.99
CA GLY A 337 -18.30 -14.80 11.22
C GLY A 337 -18.64 -13.33 10.94
N THR A 338 -19.79 -12.91 11.47
CA THR A 338 -20.29 -11.53 11.33
C THR A 338 -20.45 -10.90 12.70
N VAL A 339 -19.96 -9.68 12.85
CA VAL A 339 -20.20 -8.86 14.04
C VAL A 339 -21.16 -7.74 13.69
N GLY A 340 -22.02 -7.38 14.64
CA GLY A 340 -22.91 -6.23 14.57
C GLY A 340 -22.63 -5.24 15.70
N VAL A 341 -23.23 -4.07 15.57
CA VAL A 341 -23.25 -3.04 16.63
C VAL A 341 -24.69 -2.70 16.94
N ARG A 342 -25.01 -2.54 18.22
CA ARG A 342 -26.34 -2.13 18.67
C ARG A 342 -26.24 -1.28 19.92
N ALA A 343 -27.23 -0.42 20.14
CA ALA A 343 -27.38 0.35 21.37
C ALA A 343 -28.51 -0.27 22.19
N GLU A 344 -28.20 -0.81 23.37
CA GLU A 344 -29.18 -1.48 24.23
C GLU A 344 -29.15 -0.89 25.64
N GLY A 345 -30.34 -0.69 26.23
CA GLY A 345 -30.51 -0.38 27.65
C GLY A 345 -30.91 -1.61 28.47
N GLY A 346 -30.91 -1.49 29.80
CA GLY A 346 -31.25 -2.59 30.72
C GLY A 346 -30.06 -3.51 31.01
N ASN A 347 -30.31 -4.70 31.59
CA ASN A 347 -29.25 -5.66 31.98
C ASN A 347 -28.17 -5.05 32.90
N GLY A 348 -28.58 -4.18 33.83
CA GLY A 348 -27.68 -3.43 34.71
C GLY A 348 -27.26 -2.06 34.18
N ALA A 349 -27.47 -1.76 32.88
CA ALA A 349 -27.25 -0.43 32.32
C ALA A 349 -28.44 0.49 32.58
N ARG A 350 -28.16 1.71 33.06
CA ARG A 350 -29.16 2.78 33.27
C ARG A 350 -29.40 3.63 32.02
N THR A 351 -28.56 3.48 31.00
CA THR A 351 -28.62 4.18 29.72
C THR A 351 -28.38 3.19 28.59
N GLN A 352 -28.60 3.61 27.35
CA GLN A 352 -28.18 2.81 26.19
C GLN A 352 -26.66 2.72 26.14
N VAL A 353 -26.14 1.51 25.97
CA VAL A 353 -24.72 1.23 25.78
C VAL A 353 -24.53 0.73 24.36
N HIS A 354 -23.65 1.38 23.60
CA HIS A 354 -23.21 0.84 22.31
C HIS A 354 -22.38 -0.42 22.55
N THR A 355 -22.82 -1.54 22.01
CA THR A 355 -22.18 -2.84 22.17
C THR A 355 -21.89 -3.44 20.81
N LEU A 356 -20.65 -3.86 20.63
CA LEU A 356 -20.30 -4.84 19.63
C LEU A 356 -20.87 -6.20 20.05
N TYR A 357 -21.48 -6.93 19.12
CA TYR A 357 -22.00 -8.27 19.37
C TYR A 357 -21.70 -9.20 18.19
N GLY A 358 -21.65 -10.49 18.49
CA GLY A 358 -21.51 -11.57 17.52
C GLY A 358 -22.10 -12.86 18.08
N ASP A 359 -22.19 -13.88 17.25
CA ASP A 359 -22.58 -15.24 17.68
C ASP A 359 -21.36 -16.14 17.87
N THR A 360 -21.57 -17.44 18.07
CA THR A 360 -20.49 -18.41 18.28
C THR A 360 -19.60 -18.66 17.06
N SER A 361 -19.97 -18.15 15.87
CA SER A 361 -19.14 -18.18 14.66
C SER A 361 -18.27 -16.93 14.52
N ALA A 362 -18.62 -15.85 15.22
CA ALA A 362 -17.95 -14.58 15.15
C ALA A 362 -16.72 -14.54 16.08
N SER A 363 -15.59 -14.03 15.57
CA SER A 363 -14.40 -13.80 16.38
C SER A 363 -13.71 -12.50 15.97
N MET A 364 -13.09 -11.84 16.94
CA MET A 364 -12.26 -10.66 16.71
C MET A 364 -10.86 -10.82 17.32
N ASP A 365 -9.87 -10.32 16.61
CA ASP A 365 -8.47 -10.28 17.00
C ASP A 365 -8.03 -8.83 17.17
N PHE A 366 -7.66 -8.48 18.40
CA PHE A 366 -7.16 -7.17 18.77
C PHE A 366 -5.64 -7.07 18.66
N GLY A 367 -4.96 -8.15 18.27
CA GLY A 367 -3.51 -8.24 18.25
C GLY A 367 -2.90 -8.31 19.65
N ARG A 368 -1.62 -7.94 19.76
CA ARG A 368 -0.86 -7.99 21.01
C ARG A 368 -1.09 -6.75 21.89
N ILE A 369 -2.33 -6.55 22.33
CA ILE A 369 -2.71 -5.40 23.18
C ILE A 369 -2.41 -5.59 24.67
N LEU A 370 -1.92 -6.76 25.08
CA LEU A 370 -1.53 -7.06 26.46
C LEU A 370 0.02 -7.03 26.56
N PRO A 371 0.62 -5.91 27.00
CA PRO A 371 2.06 -5.82 27.22
C PRO A 371 2.50 -6.70 28.41
N VAL A 372 3.80 -6.75 28.72
CA VAL A 372 4.36 -7.61 29.78
C VAL A 372 3.69 -7.39 31.14
N THR A 373 3.46 -6.13 31.50
CA THR A 373 2.70 -5.73 32.69
C THR A 373 1.42 -5.04 32.23
N TRP A 374 0.26 -5.57 32.60
CA TRP A 374 -1.02 -5.08 32.09
C TRP A 374 -2.12 -5.08 33.17
N SER A 375 -3.13 -4.26 32.94
CA SER A 375 -4.43 -4.32 33.61
C SER A 375 -5.49 -4.26 32.53
N LEU A 376 -6.51 -5.12 32.62
CA LEU A 376 -7.61 -5.17 31.66
C LEU A 376 -8.93 -4.88 32.37
N CYS A 377 -9.64 -3.87 31.87
CA CYS A 377 -10.99 -3.54 32.32
C CYS A 377 -11.94 -3.75 31.14
N THR A 378 -12.96 -4.58 31.31
CA THR A 378 -13.96 -4.85 30.27
C THR A 378 -15.37 -4.71 30.84
N LEU A 379 -16.31 -4.34 29.98
CA LEU A 379 -17.73 -4.39 30.24
C LEU A 379 -18.34 -5.33 29.19
N ALA A 380 -18.73 -6.53 29.61
CA ALA A 380 -19.26 -7.56 28.71
C ALA A 380 -20.40 -8.33 29.39
N ARG A 381 -21.26 -8.96 28.57
CA ARG A 381 -22.34 -9.83 29.03
C ARG A 381 -22.58 -10.96 28.03
N TYR A 382 -23.15 -12.06 28.52
CA TYR A 382 -23.71 -13.09 27.64
C TYR A 382 -24.99 -12.59 26.97
N THR A 383 -25.17 -12.93 25.68
CA THR A 383 -26.32 -12.53 24.87
C THR A 383 -27.14 -13.73 24.36
N GLY A 384 -26.62 -14.96 24.47
CA GLY A 384 -27.27 -16.19 23.97
C GLY A 384 -27.21 -17.38 24.94
N GLY A 385 -27.64 -18.55 24.46
CA GLY A 385 -27.69 -19.79 25.24
C GLY A 385 -26.33 -20.44 25.49
N TYR A 386 -25.34 -20.20 24.62
CA TYR A 386 -23.97 -20.66 24.80
C TYR A 386 -23.18 -19.67 25.65
N ARG A 387 -22.79 -20.08 26.86
CA ARG A 387 -22.12 -19.22 27.85
C ARG A 387 -20.76 -19.80 28.21
N ARG A 388 -19.74 -19.41 27.45
CA ARG A 388 -18.32 -19.77 27.65
C ARG A 388 -17.47 -18.50 27.59
N ARG A 389 -16.20 -18.57 28.00
CA ARG A 389 -15.24 -17.45 28.01
C ARG A 389 -15.40 -16.52 26.80
N ILE A 390 -15.64 -15.24 27.06
CA ILE A 390 -15.77 -14.19 26.03
C ILE A 390 -14.39 -13.73 25.58
N PHE A 391 -13.49 -13.44 26.52
CA PHE A 391 -12.13 -13.00 26.21
C PHE A 391 -11.13 -14.13 26.38
N GLN A 392 -10.25 -14.26 25.39
CA GLN A 392 -9.19 -15.27 25.33
C GLN A 392 -7.91 -14.58 24.86
N ALA A 393 -6.77 -15.04 25.34
CA ALA A 393 -5.45 -14.59 24.89
C ALA A 393 -4.53 -15.81 24.74
N SER A 394 -3.39 -15.63 24.05
CA SER A 394 -2.39 -16.68 23.91
C SER A 394 -1.83 -17.11 25.28
N GLY A 395 -1.75 -18.42 25.54
CA GLY A 395 -1.31 -18.98 26.82
C GLY A 395 -2.47 -19.21 27.81
N ASN A 396 -2.13 -19.53 29.08
CA ASN A 396 -3.13 -19.69 30.13
C ASN A 396 -3.65 -18.34 30.62
N PHE A 397 -4.53 -17.73 29.83
CA PHE A 397 -5.24 -16.51 30.18
C PHE A 397 -6.70 -16.83 30.56
N LEU A 398 -7.14 -16.30 31.71
CA LEU A 398 -8.52 -16.38 32.18
C LEU A 398 -9.04 -14.97 32.46
N HIS A 399 -9.98 -14.49 31.64
CA HIS A 399 -10.74 -13.28 31.94
C HIS A 399 -12.12 -13.36 31.27
N GLY A 400 -13.19 -13.25 32.07
CA GLY A 400 -14.58 -13.20 31.60
C GLY A 400 -15.32 -14.52 31.75
#